data_AF-S2YHU2-F1
#
_entry.id   AF-S2YHU2-F1
#
_cell.length_a   1.000
_cell.length_b   1.000
_cell.length_c   1.000
_cell.angle_alpha   90.00
_cell.angle_beta   90.00
_cell.angle_gamma   90.00
#
_symmetry.space_group_name_H-M   'P 1'
#
loop_
_entity.id
_entity.type
_entity.pdbx_description
1 polymer ?
#
loop_
_entity_poly.entity_id
_entity_poly.type
_entity_poly.pdbx_seq_one_letter_code
_entity_poly.pdbx_strand_id
1 'polypeptide(L)'
;MGIGYKTSWLAVQDATPEDVCDALGLRQRQYMDWTSGTHAAYRSGVFVIRPVPAWTIAHGRIHLPPEIDLTDPRFPAWLESMSTRLGDLQFFKSDRIGEDHAWARAEGGLLTRAYYYSGTLGDVPLHHGEPTAVERELGVGQRWLEDGWEDWEDAEWEAWHGAMPSERHVMDIARRWSLCPLDIVDEKVTSRGIHGFPSGVESP
;
A
#
# COMPACT_ATOMS: atom_id res chain seq x y z
N MET A 1 17.84 -9.14 0.29
CA MET A 1 17.34 -7.76 0.12
C MET A 1 15.85 -7.85 0.27
N GLY A 2 15.33 -7.32 1.37
CA GLY A 2 13.91 -7.28 1.66
C GLY A 2 13.21 -6.07 1.07
N ILE A 3 11.91 -6.04 1.30
CA ILE A 3 11.03 -4.95 0.91
C ILE A 3 11.30 -3.75 1.83
N GLY A 4 11.54 -2.58 1.24
CA GLY A 4 11.76 -1.33 1.94
C GLY A 4 10.79 -0.24 1.49
N TYR A 5 11.27 1.00 1.41
CA TYR A 5 10.50 2.16 0.93
C TYR A 5 10.37 2.19 -0.60
N LYS A 6 9.68 3.20 -1.13
CA LYS A 6 9.51 3.46 -2.58
C LYS A 6 8.81 2.32 -3.30
N THR A 7 7.74 1.83 -2.68
CA THR A 7 6.92 0.75 -3.21
C THR A 7 5.52 0.84 -2.61
N SER A 8 4.58 0.20 -3.30
CA SER A 8 3.29 -0.16 -2.71
C SER A 8 3.28 -1.63 -2.31
N TRP A 9 2.43 -1.98 -1.35
CA TRP A 9 2.15 -3.39 -1.03
C TRP A 9 0.72 -3.59 -0.54
N LEU A 10 0.21 -4.80 -0.80
CA LEU A 10 -0.95 -5.38 -0.17
C LEU A 10 -0.49 -6.38 0.89
N ALA A 11 -1.06 -6.30 2.09
CA ALA A 11 -0.98 -7.34 3.10
C ALA A 11 -2.35 -8.03 3.18
N VAL A 12 -2.37 -9.33 2.89
CA VAL A 12 -3.58 -10.15 2.81
C VAL A 12 -3.49 -11.25 3.85
N GLN A 13 -4.50 -11.32 4.71
CA GLN A 13 -4.52 -12.29 5.80
C GLN A 13 -4.91 -13.67 5.26
N ASP A 14 -4.18 -14.72 5.66
CA ASP A 14 -4.50 -16.14 5.42
C ASP A 14 -4.66 -16.61 3.94
N ALA A 15 -4.49 -15.74 2.94
CA ALA A 15 -4.55 -16.10 1.50
C ALA A 15 -3.22 -16.67 0.98
N THR A 16 -3.22 -17.58 0.01
CA THR A 16 -1.97 -18.10 -0.60
C THR A 16 -1.38 -17.12 -1.62
N PRO A 17 -0.07 -17.20 -1.94
CA PRO A 17 0.50 -16.40 -3.03
C PRO A 17 -0.24 -16.59 -4.36
N GLU A 18 -0.71 -17.81 -4.64
CA GLU A 18 -1.49 -18.15 -5.82
C GLU A 18 -2.85 -17.43 -5.85
N ASP A 19 -3.60 -17.45 -4.74
CA ASP A 19 -4.88 -16.74 -4.62
C ASP A 19 -4.70 -15.25 -4.89
N VAL A 20 -3.66 -14.64 -4.32
CA VAL A 20 -3.36 -13.22 -4.49
C VAL A 20 -2.93 -12.91 -5.93
N CYS A 21 -2.15 -13.80 -6.56
CA CYS A 21 -1.80 -13.68 -7.98
C CYS A 21 -3.03 -13.75 -8.90
N ASP A 22 -3.98 -14.65 -8.61
CA ASP A 22 -5.25 -14.78 -9.33
C ASP A 22 -6.15 -13.56 -9.10
N ALA A 23 -6.18 -13.03 -7.87
CA ALA A 23 -6.87 -11.81 -7.52
C ALA A 23 -6.39 -10.61 -8.33
N LEU A 24 -5.08 -10.41 -8.36
CA LEU A 24 -4.42 -9.34 -9.10
C LEU A 24 -4.40 -9.56 -10.62
N GLY A 25 -4.82 -10.73 -11.10
CA GLY A 25 -4.80 -11.05 -12.52
C GLY A 25 -3.39 -11.11 -13.10
N LEU A 26 -2.39 -11.51 -12.29
CA LEU A 26 -1.00 -11.57 -12.72
C LEU A 26 -0.78 -12.63 -13.80
N ARG A 27 -0.07 -12.26 -14.85
CA ARG A 27 0.35 -13.10 -15.98
C ARG A 27 1.85 -13.34 -15.94
N GLN A 28 2.34 -14.23 -16.80
CA GLN A 28 3.77 -14.56 -16.95
C GLN A 28 4.43 -14.93 -15.60
N ARG A 29 3.71 -15.71 -14.79
CA ARG A 29 4.10 -16.02 -13.41
C ARG A 29 5.39 -16.84 -13.35
N GLN A 30 6.33 -16.40 -12.54
CA GLN A 30 7.60 -17.07 -12.28
C GLN A 30 7.82 -17.24 -10.79
N TYR A 31 8.11 -18.46 -10.35
CA TYR A 31 8.47 -18.72 -8.97
C TYR A 31 9.88 -18.22 -8.69
N MET A 32 10.05 -17.35 -7.69
CA MET A 32 11.33 -16.75 -7.33
C MET A 32 11.61 -16.91 -5.82
N ASP A 33 12.88 -16.90 -5.45
CA ASP A 33 13.27 -16.69 -4.05
C ASP A 33 12.99 -15.24 -3.61
N TRP A 34 13.06 -14.99 -2.30
CA TRP A 34 12.81 -13.68 -1.68
C TRP A 34 13.63 -12.55 -2.30
N THR A 35 14.94 -12.75 -2.46
CA THR A 35 15.84 -11.68 -2.91
C THR A 35 15.62 -11.38 -4.39
N SER A 36 15.56 -12.41 -5.23
CA SER A 36 15.34 -12.28 -6.66
C SER A 36 13.98 -11.66 -6.98
N GLY A 37 12.92 -12.12 -6.30
CA GLY A 37 11.55 -11.62 -6.48
C GLY A 37 11.37 -10.17 -6.03
N THR A 38 11.91 -9.84 -4.85
CA THR A 38 11.89 -8.45 -4.35
C THR A 38 12.62 -7.52 -5.31
N HIS A 39 13.82 -7.91 -5.76
CA HIS A 39 14.59 -7.12 -6.72
C HIS A 39 13.86 -6.96 -8.05
N ALA A 40 13.15 -7.98 -8.53
CA ALA A 40 12.33 -7.90 -9.73
C ALA A 40 11.18 -6.90 -9.56
N ALA A 41 10.39 -6.98 -8.50
CA ALA A 41 9.24 -6.10 -8.23
C ALA A 41 9.62 -4.61 -8.06
N TYR A 42 10.84 -4.32 -7.62
CA TYR A 42 11.37 -2.95 -7.60
C TYR A 42 11.69 -2.37 -8.99
N ARG A 43 11.97 -3.24 -9.97
CA ARG A 43 12.17 -2.84 -11.37
C ARG A 43 10.84 -2.79 -12.12
N SER A 44 10.07 -3.87 -12.05
CA SER A 44 8.79 -4.02 -12.73
C SER A 44 8.01 -5.23 -12.22
N GLY A 45 6.69 -5.16 -12.40
CA GLY A 45 5.77 -6.23 -12.04
C GLY A 45 5.45 -6.23 -10.55
N VAL A 46 4.88 -7.35 -10.09
CA VAL A 46 4.47 -7.57 -8.71
C VAL A 46 5.04 -8.89 -8.23
N PHE A 47 5.63 -8.89 -7.03
CA PHE A 47 6.08 -10.09 -6.35
C PHE A 47 5.16 -10.40 -5.18
N VAL A 48 4.68 -11.63 -5.15
CA VAL A 48 3.73 -12.14 -4.16
C VAL A 48 4.37 -13.26 -3.38
N ILE A 49 4.40 -13.16 -2.05
CA ILE A 49 5.04 -14.15 -1.18
C ILE A 49 4.38 -14.16 0.19
N ARG A 50 4.45 -15.29 0.88
CA ARG A 50 4.06 -15.44 2.28
C ARG A 50 5.30 -15.46 3.18
N PRO A 51 5.85 -14.30 3.59
CA PRO A 51 7.11 -14.24 4.34
C PRO A 51 6.94 -14.67 5.81
N VAL A 52 5.70 -14.63 6.33
CA VAL A 52 5.32 -15.09 7.67
C VAL A 52 4.02 -15.88 7.59
N PRO A 53 3.73 -16.81 8.52
CA PRO A 53 2.61 -17.73 8.40
C PRO A 53 1.22 -17.08 8.16
N ALA A 54 0.94 -15.95 8.81
CA ALA A 54 -0.39 -15.31 8.79
C ALA A 54 -0.63 -14.35 7.61
N TRP A 55 0.42 -13.92 6.91
CA TRP A 55 0.33 -12.83 5.96
C TRP A 55 0.99 -13.18 4.62
N THR A 56 0.23 -12.99 3.55
CA THR A 56 0.78 -12.91 2.20
C THR A 56 0.90 -11.46 1.80
N ILE A 57 2.08 -11.09 1.30
CA ILE A 57 2.38 -9.78 0.75
C ILE A 57 2.42 -9.86 -0.76
N ALA A 58 1.75 -8.94 -1.44
CA ALA A 58 2.05 -8.58 -2.82
C ALA A 58 2.67 -7.19 -2.83
N HIS A 59 3.84 -7.01 -3.42
CA HIS A 59 4.45 -5.68 -3.54
C HIS A 59 4.96 -5.40 -4.96
N GLY A 60 4.97 -4.13 -5.32
CA GLY A 60 5.43 -3.65 -6.61
C GLY A 60 5.66 -2.15 -6.56
N ARG A 61 6.77 -1.69 -7.16
CA ARG A 61 7.09 -0.26 -7.17
C ARG A 61 6.24 0.54 -8.14
N ILE A 62 5.93 -0.05 -9.30
CA ILE A 62 5.31 0.66 -10.43
C ILE A 62 3.92 0.10 -10.72
N HIS A 63 3.74 -1.22 -10.66
CA HIS A 63 2.56 -1.90 -11.18
C HIS A 63 1.58 -2.38 -10.08
N LEU A 64 1.66 -1.80 -8.88
CA LEU A 64 0.72 -2.05 -7.80
C LEU A 64 0.26 -0.73 -7.16
N PRO A 65 -1.06 -0.44 -7.14
CA PRO A 65 -2.17 -1.16 -7.80
C PRO A 65 -2.02 -1.26 -9.34
N PRO A 66 -2.67 -2.24 -10.00
CA PRO A 66 -2.57 -2.42 -11.45
C PRO A 66 -3.48 -1.42 -12.20
N GLU A 67 -2.90 -0.64 -13.12
CA GLU A 67 -3.62 0.26 -14.06
C GLU A 67 -4.56 1.32 -13.42
N ILE A 68 -4.43 1.57 -12.13
CA ILE A 68 -5.31 2.47 -11.36
C ILE A 68 -4.41 3.36 -10.51
N ASP A 69 -4.51 4.69 -10.64
CA ASP A 69 -3.84 5.61 -9.73
C ASP A 69 -4.61 5.74 -8.40
N LEU A 70 -3.94 6.12 -7.31
CA LEU A 70 -4.63 6.30 -6.02
C LEU A 70 -5.64 7.47 -6.03
N THR A 71 -5.48 8.43 -6.96
CA THR A 71 -6.45 9.50 -7.21
C THR A 71 -7.63 9.06 -8.09
N ASP A 72 -7.56 7.86 -8.69
CA ASP A 72 -8.61 7.37 -9.56
C ASP A 72 -9.82 6.92 -8.72
N PRO A 73 -11.05 7.36 -9.05
CA PRO A 73 -12.25 6.99 -8.30
C PRO A 73 -12.57 5.48 -8.32
N ARG A 74 -11.92 4.70 -9.21
CA ARG A 74 -12.03 3.24 -9.25
C ARG A 74 -11.18 2.56 -8.18
N PHE A 75 -10.22 3.23 -7.56
CA PHE A 75 -9.32 2.64 -6.57
C PHE A 75 -10.05 2.07 -5.34
N PRO A 76 -11.00 2.78 -4.70
CA PRO A 76 -11.83 2.21 -3.63
C PRO A 76 -12.54 0.91 -4.04
N ALA A 77 -13.23 0.92 -5.19
CA ALA A 77 -13.96 -0.25 -5.69
C ALA A 77 -13.03 -1.43 -6.04
N TRP A 78 -11.80 -1.14 -6.48
CA TRP A 78 -10.78 -2.16 -6.69
C TRP A 78 -10.37 -2.82 -5.37
N LEU A 79 -10.12 -2.06 -4.30
CA LEU A 79 -9.81 -2.61 -2.97
C LEU A 79 -10.96 -3.46 -2.42
N GLU A 80 -12.20 -3.02 -2.55
CA GLU A 80 -13.39 -3.77 -2.14
C GLU A 80 -13.53 -5.10 -2.89
N SER A 81 -13.28 -5.08 -4.20
CA SER A 81 -13.25 -6.28 -5.04
C SER A 81 -12.14 -7.25 -4.63
N MET A 82 -10.94 -6.73 -4.31
CA MET A 82 -9.86 -7.55 -3.77
C MET A 82 -10.26 -8.16 -2.43
N SER A 83 -10.86 -7.38 -1.52
CA SER A 83 -11.27 -7.89 -0.20
C SER A 83 -12.39 -8.92 -0.29
N THR A 84 -13.33 -8.75 -1.22
CA THR A 84 -14.38 -9.74 -1.48
C THR A 84 -13.80 -11.09 -1.92
N ARG A 85 -12.68 -11.08 -2.66
CA ARG A 85 -12.05 -12.29 -3.21
C ARG A 85 -11.05 -12.92 -2.26
N LEU A 86 -10.36 -12.12 -1.45
CA LEU A 86 -9.21 -12.53 -0.65
C LEU A 86 -9.45 -12.48 0.86
N GLY A 87 -10.57 -11.90 1.31
CA GLY A 87 -10.82 -11.60 2.72
C GLY A 87 -10.26 -10.24 3.13
N ASP A 88 -9.99 -10.07 4.41
CA ASP A 88 -9.52 -8.81 4.97
C ASP A 88 -8.09 -8.50 4.46
N LEU A 89 -7.89 -7.27 4.01
CA LEU A 89 -6.62 -6.81 3.47
C LEU A 89 -6.33 -5.36 3.81
N GLN A 90 -5.04 -5.02 3.75
CA GLN A 90 -4.57 -3.65 3.85
C GLN A 90 -3.67 -3.33 2.66
N PHE A 91 -3.72 -2.09 2.23
CA PHE A 91 -2.87 -1.52 1.20
C PHE A 91 -2.03 -0.40 1.78
N PHE A 92 -0.79 -0.28 1.32
CA PHE A 92 0.11 0.80 1.72
C PHE A 92 0.97 1.25 0.54
N LYS A 93 1.36 2.53 0.53
CA LYS A 93 2.33 3.11 -0.41
C LYS A 93 3.22 4.11 0.30
N SER A 94 4.52 4.05 0.02
CA SER A 94 5.46 5.10 0.41
C SER A 94 6.37 5.47 -0.76
N ASP A 95 6.46 6.76 -1.08
CA ASP A 95 7.49 7.31 -1.96
C ASP A 95 7.89 8.73 -1.54
N ARG A 96 9.03 8.86 -0.87
CA ARG A 96 9.63 10.14 -0.46
C ARG A 96 10.13 11.06 -1.58
N ILE A 97 10.11 10.65 -2.85
CA ILE A 97 10.43 11.59 -3.94
C ILE A 97 9.19 12.39 -4.31
N GLY A 98 8.06 11.71 -4.48
CA GLY A 98 6.77 12.34 -4.75
C GLY A 98 6.03 12.82 -3.50
N GLU A 99 6.55 12.45 -2.32
CA GLU A 99 5.87 12.56 -1.02
C GLU A 99 4.48 11.90 -1.06
N ASP A 100 4.42 10.72 -1.68
CA ASP A 100 3.22 9.90 -1.77
C ASP A 100 3.15 8.92 -0.60
N HIS A 101 2.23 9.17 0.32
CA HIS A 101 2.06 8.35 1.53
C HIS A 101 0.60 7.92 1.64
N ALA A 102 0.35 6.63 1.51
CA ALA A 102 -1.00 6.10 1.50
C ALA A 102 -1.16 4.85 2.35
N TRP A 103 -2.35 4.68 2.89
CA TRP A 103 -2.80 3.45 3.52
C TRP A 103 -4.30 3.28 3.33
N ALA A 104 -4.73 2.02 3.22
CA ALA A 104 -6.14 1.68 3.17
C ALA A 104 -6.37 0.31 3.79
N ARG A 105 -7.59 0.08 4.26
CA ARG A 105 -8.02 -1.17 4.86
C ARG A 105 -9.42 -1.51 4.38
N ALA A 106 -9.57 -2.75 3.93
CA ALA A 106 -10.86 -3.31 3.55
C ALA A 106 -11.12 -4.58 4.36
N GLU A 107 -12.31 -4.64 4.95
CA GLU A 107 -12.73 -5.69 5.88
C GLU A 107 -14.11 -6.18 5.44
N GLY A 108 -14.30 -7.49 5.34
CA GLY A 108 -15.58 -8.09 4.90
C GLY A 108 -16.04 -7.64 3.50
N GLY A 109 -15.10 -7.30 2.60
CA GLY A 109 -15.40 -6.83 1.26
C GLY A 109 -15.74 -5.34 1.16
N LEU A 110 -15.64 -4.58 2.24
CA LEU A 110 -15.95 -3.14 2.28
C LEU A 110 -14.71 -2.33 2.62
N LEU A 111 -14.54 -1.18 1.97
CA LEU A 111 -13.47 -0.25 2.34
C LEU A 111 -13.83 0.44 3.66
N THR A 112 -13.09 0.15 4.73
CA THR A 112 -13.37 0.70 6.07
C THR A 112 -12.54 1.94 6.37
N ARG A 113 -11.37 2.07 5.74
CA ARG A 113 -10.50 3.25 5.86
C ARG A 113 -9.65 3.42 4.61
N ALA A 114 -9.49 4.64 4.12
CA ALA A 114 -8.44 5.00 3.17
C ALA A 114 -7.95 6.41 3.42
N TYR A 115 -6.65 6.61 3.21
CA TYR A 115 -6.00 7.91 3.26
C TYR A 115 -4.82 7.91 2.29
N TYR A 116 -4.69 8.96 1.49
CA TYR A 116 -3.57 9.17 0.59
C TYR A 116 -3.23 10.65 0.58
N TYR A 117 -2.04 10.97 1.08
CA TYR A 117 -1.43 12.28 0.88
C TYR A 117 -0.53 12.23 -0.35
N SER A 118 -0.72 13.19 -1.27
CA SER A 118 0.16 13.40 -2.42
C SER A 118 0.86 14.74 -2.28
N GLY A 119 2.16 14.73 -1.99
CA GLY A 119 2.93 15.97 -1.91
C GLY A 119 3.12 16.65 -3.28
N THR A 120 2.90 15.94 -4.40
CA THR A 120 2.87 16.57 -5.73
C THR A 120 1.64 17.45 -5.91
N LEU A 121 0.48 17.02 -5.40
CA LEU A 121 -0.75 17.83 -5.39
C LEU A 121 -0.78 18.82 -4.22
N GLY A 122 -0.01 18.55 -3.17
CA GLY A 122 -0.10 19.28 -1.91
C GLY A 122 -1.44 19.08 -1.20
N ASP A 123 -2.06 17.90 -1.36
CA ASP A 123 -3.42 17.61 -0.87
C ASP A 123 -3.60 16.11 -0.56
N VAL A 124 -4.77 15.77 0.00
CA VAL A 124 -5.23 14.43 0.36
C VAL A 124 -6.40 14.03 -0.55
N PRO A 125 -6.14 13.65 -1.81
CA PRO A 125 -7.19 13.38 -2.81
C PRO A 125 -8.03 12.13 -2.50
N LEU A 126 -7.60 11.28 -1.58
CA LEU A 126 -8.38 10.15 -1.10
C LEU A 126 -8.37 10.15 0.43
N HIS A 127 -9.54 10.39 1.00
CA HIS A 127 -9.83 10.18 2.42
C HIS A 127 -11.21 9.50 2.53
N HIS A 128 -11.29 8.42 3.29
CA HIS A 128 -12.53 7.67 3.49
C HIS A 128 -12.54 7.02 4.87
N GLY A 129 -13.70 7.03 5.53
CA GLY A 129 -13.86 6.47 6.87
C GLY A 129 -13.18 7.32 7.96
N GLU A 130 -13.54 7.05 9.21
CA GLU A 130 -12.99 7.75 10.37
C GLU A 130 -11.52 7.38 10.60
N PRO A 131 -10.67 8.33 11.04
CA PRO A 131 -9.33 8.01 11.49
C PRO A 131 -9.36 6.88 12.54
N THR A 132 -8.38 5.99 12.50
CA THR A 132 -8.23 4.91 13.46
C THR A 132 -7.55 5.39 14.75
N ALA A 133 -7.53 4.56 15.79
CA ALA A 133 -6.80 4.88 17.02
C ALA A 133 -5.29 5.06 16.76
N VAL A 134 -4.71 4.29 15.82
CA VAL A 134 -3.30 4.39 15.42
C VAL A 134 -3.01 5.73 14.77
N GLU A 135 -3.86 6.17 13.84
CA GLU A 135 -3.73 7.48 13.18
C GLU A 135 -3.82 8.63 14.17
N ARG A 136 -4.75 8.54 15.14
CA ARG A 136 -4.88 9.53 16.22
C ARG A 136 -3.65 9.58 17.13
N GLU A 137 -3.12 8.42 17.52
CA GLU A 137 -1.90 8.31 18.34
C GLU A 137 -0.68 8.92 17.63
N LEU A 138 -0.59 8.74 16.31
CA LEU A 138 0.51 9.25 15.48
C LEU A 138 0.31 10.70 15.02
N GLY A 139 -0.88 11.29 15.19
CA GLY A 139 -1.18 12.65 14.73
C GLY A 139 -1.29 12.82 13.21
N VAL A 140 -1.53 11.74 12.46
CA VAL A 140 -1.63 11.74 10.99
C VAL A 140 -2.96 11.19 10.50
N GLY A 141 -3.29 11.36 9.22
CA GLY A 141 -4.51 10.79 8.64
C GLY A 141 -5.80 11.54 8.98
N GLN A 142 -5.68 12.70 9.61
CA GLN A 142 -6.79 13.41 10.23
C GLN A 142 -7.13 14.75 9.55
N ARG A 143 -6.34 15.14 8.55
CA ARG A 143 -6.44 16.44 7.88
C ARG A 143 -6.45 16.24 6.38
N TRP A 144 -7.11 17.15 5.69
CA TRP A 144 -7.16 17.33 4.24
C TRP A 144 -7.38 18.83 4.01
N LEU A 145 -7.27 19.32 2.76
CA LEU A 145 -7.65 20.70 2.50
C LEU A 145 -9.16 20.86 2.70
N GLU A 146 -9.53 21.72 3.63
CA GLU A 146 -10.93 22.04 3.96
C GLU A 146 -11.41 23.22 3.09
N ASP A 147 -12.73 23.39 2.95
CA ASP A 147 -13.27 24.56 2.25
C ASP A 147 -12.76 25.87 2.88
N GLY A 148 -12.28 26.80 2.06
CA GLY A 148 -11.70 28.06 2.52
C GLY A 148 -10.22 27.99 2.90
N TRP A 149 -9.52 26.90 2.55
CA TRP A 149 -8.06 26.79 2.70
C TRP A 149 -7.29 27.93 2.01
N GLU A 150 -7.89 28.58 0.99
CA GLU A 150 -7.28 29.73 0.32
C GLU A 150 -7.06 30.93 1.24
N ASP A 151 -7.85 31.04 2.30
CA ASP A 151 -7.79 32.12 3.29
C ASP A 151 -6.96 31.76 4.53
N TRP A 152 -6.30 30.60 4.55
CA TRP A 152 -5.48 30.16 5.68
C TRP A 152 -4.28 31.06 5.93
N GLU A 153 -4.08 31.39 7.20
CA GLU A 153 -2.91 32.10 7.69
C GLU A 153 -1.72 31.15 7.88
N ASP A 154 -0.52 31.71 8.04
CA ASP A 154 0.73 30.92 8.18
C ASP A 154 0.64 29.83 9.27
N ALA A 155 -0.01 30.12 10.39
CA ALA A 155 -0.17 29.16 11.49
C ALA A 155 -1.06 27.95 11.11
N GLU A 156 -2.06 28.16 10.26
CA GLU A 156 -2.94 27.09 9.77
C GLU A 156 -2.21 26.22 8.76
N TRP A 157 -1.41 26.83 7.88
CA TRP A 157 -0.50 26.11 6.98
C TRP A 157 0.54 25.29 7.73
N GLU A 158 1.20 25.86 8.74
CA GLU A 158 2.15 25.13 9.58
C GLU A 158 1.50 23.93 10.27
N ALA A 159 0.29 24.11 10.81
CA ALA A 159 -0.46 23.02 11.43
C ALA A 159 -0.84 21.93 10.42
N TRP A 160 -1.25 22.30 9.20
CA TRP A 160 -1.55 21.36 8.12
C TRP A 160 -0.31 20.57 7.71
N HIS A 161 0.82 21.25 7.44
CA HIS A 161 2.08 20.62 7.05
C HIS A 161 2.60 19.69 8.16
N GLY A 162 2.47 20.10 9.42
CA GLY A 162 2.86 19.29 10.57
C GLY A 162 2.03 18.01 10.74
N ALA A 163 0.81 17.96 10.20
CA ALA A 163 -0.07 16.79 10.24
C ALA A 163 0.10 15.84 9.05
N MET A 164 0.86 16.22 8.02
CA MET A 164 1.05 15.38 6.85
C MET A 164 1.98 14.19 7.15
N PRO A 165 1.63 12.99 6.66
CA PRO A 165 2.42 11.80 6.95
C PRO A 165 3.78 11.83 6.26
N SER A 166 4.66 10.93 6.69
CA SER A 166 5.93 10.63 6.03
C SER A 166 6.00 9.13 5.76
N GLU A 167 7.02 8.67 5.03
CA GLU A 167 7.21 7.24 4.75
C GLU A 167 7.33 6.41 6.05
N ARG A 168 7.81 7.00 7.15
CA ARG A 168 7.87 6.35 8.46
C ARG A 168 6.49 6.10 9.06
N HIS A 169 5.58 7.07 8.94
CA HIS A 169 4.21 6.93 9.41
C HIS A 169 3.49 5.79 8.68
N VAL A 170 3.71 5.63 7.37
CA VAL A 170 3.16 4.50 6.61
C VAL A 170 3.63 3.17 7.19
N MET A 171 4.93 3.06 7.51
CA MET A 171 5.50 1.84 8.11
C MET A 171 4.95 1.56 9.51
N ASP A 172 4.77 2.59 10.35
CA ASP A 172 4.22 2.45 11.70
C ASP A 172 2.75 2.04 11.67
N ILE A 173 1.96 2.59 10.73
CA ILE A 173 0.57 2.15 10.51
C ILE A 173 0.55 0.69 10.06
N ALA A 174 1.37 0.31 9.09
CA ALA A 174 1.44 -1.07 8.62
C ALA A 174 1.83 -2.06 9.72
N ARG A 175 2.76 -1.67 10.61
CA ARG A 175 3.14 -2.49 11.77
C ARG A 175 1.98 -2.72 12.73
N ARG A 176 1.13 -1.71 12.93
CA ARG A 176 0.00 -1.77 13.88
C ARG A 176 -1.26 -2.39 13.27
N TRP A 177 -1.41 -2.35 11.94
CA TRP A 177 -2.56 -2.92 11.24
C TRP A 177 -2.33 -4.36 10.78
N SER A 178 -1.13 -4.69 10.31
CA SER A 178 -0.82 -6.03 9.82
C SER A 178 0.68 -6.32 9.79
N LEU A 179 1.33 -6.09 8.65
CA LEU A 179 2.72 -6.44 8.41
C LEU A 179 3.48 -5.25 7.81
N CYS A 180 4.41 -4.70 8.60
CA CYS A 180 5.42 -3.78 8.12
C CYS A 180 6.54 -4.58 7.43
N PRO A 181 6.87 -4.29 6.16
CA PRO A 181 7.93 -5.04 5.48
C PRO A 181 9.31 -4.89 6.11
N LEU A 182 9.55 -3.81 6.86
CA LEU A 182 10.82 -3.58 7.58
C LEU A 182 11.01 -4.52 8.79
N ASP A 183 9.95 -5.16 9.27
CA ASP A 183 10.03 -6.10 10.39
C ASP A 183 10.30 -7.55 9.92
N ILE A 184 10.33 -7.78 8.61
CA ILE A 184 10.63 -9.09 8.02
C ILE A 184 12.12 -9.35 8.09
N VAL A 185 12.50 -10.47 8.73
CA VAL A 185 13.89 -10.91 8.80
C VAL A 185 14.20 -11.73 7.54
N ASP A 186 14.91 -11.11 6.59
CA ASP A 186 15.27 -11.68 5.28
C ASP A 186 15.74 -13.14 5.35
N GLU A 187 16.63 -13.46 6.29
CA GLU A 187 17.25 -14.80 6.40
C GLU A 187 16.26 -15.89 6.86
N LYS A 188 15.11 -15.49 7.43
CA LYS A 188 14.07 -16.42 7.87
C LYS A 188 13.05 -16.72 6.75
N VAL A 189 13.08 -15.99 5.64
CA VAL A 189 12.15 -16.20 4.53
C VAL A 189 12.66 -17.33 3.64
N THR A 190 12.17 -18.55 3.89
CA THR A 190 12.55 -19.75 3.12
C THR A 190 11.53 -20.14 2.06
N SER A 191 10.33 -19.55 2.07
CA SER A 191 9.30 -19.79 1.07
C SER A 191 9.68 -19.22 -0.29
N ARG A 192 9.22 -19.85 -1.38
CA ARG A 192 9.24 -19.22 -2.70
C ARG A 192 8.01 -18.34 -2.87
N GLY A 193 8.19 -17.22 -3.55
CA GLY A 193 7.09 -16.36 -4.00
C GLY A 193 6.87 -16.49 -5.51
N ILE A 194 5.93 -15.71 -6.03
CA ILE A 194 5.54 -15.65 -7.42
C ILE A 194 5.70 -14.21 -7.90
N HIS A 195 6.54 -13.99 -8.90
CA HIS A 195 6.61 -12.73 -9.63
C HIS A 195 5.75 -12.81 -10.88
N GLY A 196 5.08 -11.72 -11.25
CA GLY A 196 4.30 -11.64 -12.47
C GLY A 196 3.92 -10.20 -12.83
N PHE A 197 3.20 -10.05 -13.94
CA PHE A 197 2.81 -8.75 -14.48
C PHE A 197 1.28 -8.62 -14.51
N PRO A 198 0.72 -7.47 -14.11
CA PRO A 198 -0.69 -7.20 -14.39
C PRO A 198 -0.99 -7.29 -15.88
N SER A 199 -2.28 -7.44 -16.21
CA SER A 199 -2.72 -7.31 -17.62
C SER A 199 -2.29 -5.94 -18.17
N GLY A 200 -1.98 -5.86 -19.46
CA GLY A 200 -1.57 -4.61 -20.12
C GLY A 200 -0.10 -4.21 -19.95
N VAL A 201 0.65 -4.88 -19.06
CA VAL A 201 2.07 -4.64 -18.83
C VAL A 201 2.90 -5.79 -19.42
N GLU A 202 3.81 -5.49 -20.35
CA GLU A 202 4.79 -6.47 -20.85
C GLU A 202 6.07 -6.46 -20.02
N SER A 203 6.74 -7.62 -19.93
CA SER A 203 8.10 -7.67 -19.41
C SER A 203 9.02 -6.81 -20.28
N PRO A 204 9.90 -5.98 -19.69
CA PRO A 204 10.95 -5.29 -20.45
C PRO A 204 11.90 -6.27 -21.13
#